data_AF-D8QSB4-F1
#
_entry.id   AF-D8QSB4-F1
#
_cell.length_a   1.000
_cell.length_b   1.000
_cell.length_c   1.000
_cell.angle_alpha   90.00
_cell.angle_beta   90.00
_cell.angle_gamma   90.00
#
_symmetry.space_group_name_H-M   'P 1'
#
loop_
_entity.id
_entity.type
_entity.pdbx_description
1 polymer ?
#
loop_
_entity_poly.entity_id
_entity_poly.type
_entity_poly.pdbx_seq_one_letter_code
_entity_poly.pdbx_strand_id
1 'polypeptide(L)'
;MCCKQWRPASARPAQEREIEAAGLARCIPGFDDSKLPRILGFTFGGLIVVNHIFSQLVPPAQLRSEGVGLFLSVVAVLLPSLRKLELDGQSSRAGSLPSDLSQVFVMAEWLTDAQKQELAWVSYALIRNTKTIAVIAFHGDEIVLARGCWNLPRVDNGDPETPLKILQALLRSFLQELKSKRTIYVPSGAGDSGLSFIPKGLNSLLAQSFPSRDGGLLLVSDVPRAYNVKDRTWIQCLAEKISFHL
;
A
#
# COMPACT_ATOMS: atom_id res chain seq x y z
N MET A 1 -15.38 19.03 -26.57
CA MET A 1 -16.22 17.83 -26.74
C MET A 1 -15.37 16.68 -27.29
N CYS A 2 -14.87 15.82 -26.40
CA CYS A 2 -14.53 14.44 -26.74
C CYS A 2 -14.66 13.66 -25.42
N CYS A 3 -15.86 13.16 -25.16
CA CYS A 3 -16.21 12.39 -23.98
C CYS A 3 -15.64 10.98 -24.19
N LYS A 4 -14.48 10.67 -23.58
CA LYS A 4 -14.13 9.28 -23.32
C LYS A 4 -14.80 8.86 -22.02
N GLN A 5 -16.05 8.43 -22.19
CA GLN A 5 -16.85 7.69 -21.22
C GLN A 5 -15.97 6.63 -20.53
N TRP A 6 -15.60 6.84 -19.28
CA TRP A 6 -15.00 5.80 -18.46
C TRP A 6 -16.14 4.84 -18.10
N ARG A 7 -16.24 3.72 -18.82
CA ARG A 7 -17.09 2.61 -18.36
C ARG A 7 -16.51 2.12 -17.03
N PRO A 8 -17.33 1.90 -15.99
CA PRO A 8 -16.86 1.21 -14.81
C PRO A 8 -16.23 -0.09 -15.26
N ALA A 9 -15.00 -0.35 -14.83
CA ALA A 9 -14.38 -1.65 -15.03
C ALA A 9 -15.25 -2.69 -14.31
N SER A 10 -16.22 -3.24 -15.02
CA SER A 10 -16.83 -4.52 -14.72
C SER A 10 -15.68 -5.47 -14.46
N ALA A 11 -15.57 -5.94 -13.21
CA ALA A 11 -14.73 -7.03 -12.74
C ALA A 11 -13.64 -7.46 -13.73
N ARG A 12 -12.56 -6.68 -13.83
CA ARG A 12 -11.36 -7.20 -14.48
C ARG A 12 -10.83 -8.33 -13.60
N PRO A 13 -10.70 -9.56 -14.11
CA PRO A 13 -10.22 -10.68 -13.31
C PRO A 13 -8.83 -10.34 -12.76
N ALA A 14 -8.50 -10.91 -11.61
CA ALA A 14 -7.29 -10.65 -10.82
C ALA A 14 -5.94 -10.78 -11.57
N GLN A 15 -5.98 -11.20 -12.84
CA GLN A 15 -4.88 -11.50 -13.73
C GLN A 15 -4.05 -10.27 -14.16
N GLU A 16 -4.63 -9.06 -14.17
CA GLU A 16 -3.92 -7.85 -14.65
C GLU A 16 -3.02 -7.21 -13.56
N ARG A 17 -3.14 -7.63 -12.29
CA ARG A 17 -2.28 -7.15 -11.18
C ARG A 17 -0.98 -7.95 -11.00
N GLU A 18 -0.80 -9.07 -11.71
CA GLU A 18 0.45 -9.84 -11.72
C GLU A 18 1.54 -9.24 -12.64
N ILE A 19 1.20 -8.24 -13.46
CA ILE A 19 2.05 -7.79 -14.57
C ILE A 19 3.31 -7.00 -14.12
N GLU A 20 3.30 -6.37 -12.94
CA GLU A 20 4.45 -5.55 -12.48
C GLU A 20 5.44 -6.29 -11.56
N ALA A 21 5.15 -7.53 -11.16
CA ALA A 21 6.06 -8.36 -10.36
C ALA A 21 6.80 -9.44 -11.20
N ALA A 22 6.79 -9.31 -12.52
CA ALA A 22 7.22 -10.32 -13.46
C ALA A 22 8.75 -10.36 -13.64
N GLY A 23 9.45 -10.87 -12.63
CA GLY A 23 10.76 -11.50 -12.85
C GLY A 23 10.57 -12.79 -13.68
N LEU A 24 11.35 -12.95 -14.75
CA LEU A 24 11.46 -14.13 -15.64
C LEU A 24 10.22 -14.59 -16.45
N ALA A 25 9.00 -14.18 -16.09
CA ALA A 25 7.74 -14.64 -16.71
C ALA A 25 7.49 -14.22 -18.16
N ARG A 26 8.16 -13.15 -18.63
CA ARG A 26 7.87 -12.58 -19.96
C ARG A 26 8.31 -13.46 -21.13
N CYS A 27 9.04 -14.56 -20.86
CA CYS A 27 9.57 -15.42 -21.92
C CYS A 27 8.76 -16.69 -22.20
N ILE A 28 7.77 -17.09 -21.37
CA ILE A 28 7.02 -18.35 -21.61
C ILE A 28 5.53 -18.17 -21.28
N PRO A 29 4.65 -18.00 -22.30
CA PRO A 29 3.21 -17.92 -22.07
C PRO A 29 2.68 -19.25 -21.51
N GLY A 30 2.03 -19.21 -20.34
CA GLY A 30 1.37 -20.37 -19.71
C GLY A 30 2.05 -20.91 -18.44
N PHE A 31 3.14 -20.30 -17.97
CA PHE A 31 3.82 -20.73 -16.74
C PHE A 31 3.42 -19.85 -15.54
N ASP A 32 3.02 -20.49 -14.44
CA ASP A 32 2.62 -19.82 -13.19
C ASP A 32 3.87 -19.48 -12.34
N ASP A 33 4.26 -18.20 -12.32
CA ASP A 33 5.45 -17.70 -11.62
C ASP A 33 5.45 -18.02 -10.12
N SER A 34 4.27 -18.16 -9.52
CA SER A 34 4.14 -18.46 -8.09
C SER A 34 4.67 -19.85 -7.74
N LYS A 35 4.69 -20.76 -8.71
CA LYS A 35 5.15 -22.15 -8.56
C LYS A 35 6.58 -22.34 -9.04
N LEU A 36 7.16 -21.37 -9.75
CA LEU A 36 8.50 -21.45 -10.34
C LEU A 36 9.60 -21.78 -9.30
N PRO A 37 9.67 -21.11 -8.13
CA PRO A 37 10.68 -21.44 -7.12
C PRO A 37 10.51 -22.85 -6.53
N ARG A 38 9.25 -23.30 -6.36
CA ARG A 38 8.96 -24.65 -5.85
C ARG A 38 9.32 -25.73 -6.85
N ILE A 39 8.95 -25.53 -8.12
CA ILE A 39 9.26 -26.47 -9.21
C ILE A 39 10.78 -26.61 -9.33
N LEU A 40 11.51 -25.49 -9.40
CA LEU A 40 12.99 -25.51 -9.43
C LEU A 40 13.59 -26.17 -8.19
N GLY A 41 13.07 -25.86 -6.99
CA GLY A 41 13.54 -26.45 -5.74
C GLY A 41 13.37 -27.97 -5.72
N PHE A 42 12.20 -28.48 -6.13
CA PHE A 42 11.94 -29.92 -6.22
C PHE A 42 12.73 -30.60 -7.34
N THR A 43 12.85 -29.98 -8.52
CA THR A 43 13.60 -30.58 -9.63
C THR A 43 15.08 -30.67 -9.28
N PHE A 44 15.74 -29.55 -8.93
CA PHE A 44 17.17 -29.58 -8.58
C PHE A 44 17.45 -30.38 -7.31
N GLY A 45 16.57 -30.32 -6.31
CA GLY A 45 16.72 -31.12 -5.09
C GLY A 45 16.62 -32.62 -5.38
N GLY A 46 15.68 -33.02 -6.24
CA GLY A 46 15.55 -34.39 -6.72
C GLY A 46 16.75 -34.86 -7.53
N LEU A 47 17.28 -34.01 -8.43
CA LEU A 47 18.49 -34.32 -9.19
C LEU A 47 19.70 -34.56 -8.28
N ILE A 48 19.83 -33.81 -7.18
CA ILE A 48 20.91 -34.03 -6.19
C ILE A 48 20.76 -35.38 -5.50
N VAL A 49 19.55 -35.77 -5.10
CA VAL A 49 19.30 -37.09 -4.49
C VAL A 49 19.57 -38.23 -5.48
N VAL A 50 19.14 -38.08 -6.74
CA VAL A 50 19.44 -39.04 -7.81
C VAL A 50 20.95 -39.14 -8.00
N ASN A 51 21.65 -38.01 -8.12
CA ASN A 51 23.10 -37.97 -8.25
C ASN A 51 23.80 -38.72 -7.11
N HIS A 52 23.35 -38.55 -5.87
CA HIS A 52 23.89 -39.23 -4.70
C HIS A 52 23.71 -40.75 -4.78
N ILE A 53 22.51 -41.23 -5.17
CA ILE A 53 22.20 -42.67 -5.26
C ILE A 53 23.02 -43.36 -6.36
N PHE A 54 23.23 -42.70 -7.50
CA PHE A 54 23.99 -43.27 -8.63
C PHE A 54 25.51 -43.13 -8.47
N SER A 55 25.98 -42.45 -7.42
CA SER A 55 27.41 -42.28 -7.15
C SER A 55 27.99 -43.50 -6.42
N GLN A 56 28.86 -44.26 -7.10
CA GLN A 56 29.50 -45.45 -6.54
C GLN A 56 30.57 -45.13 -5.47
N LEU A 57 31.16 -43.93 -5.55
CA LEU A 57 32.13 -43.43 -4.58
C LEU A 57 31.84 -41.95 -4.36
N VAL A 58 31.57 -41.54 -3.12
CA VAL A 58 31.21 -40.15 -2.79
C VAL A 58 32.44 -39.42 -2.24
N PRO A 59 33.13 -38.59 -3.04
CA PRO A 59 34.24 -37.79 -2.55
C PRO A 59 33.76 -36.70 -1.58
N PRO A 60 34.61 -36.25 -0.64
CA PRO A 60 34.24 -35.22 0.34
C PRO A 60 33.79 -33.89 -0.27
N ALA A 61 34.28 -33.55 -1.46
CA ALA A 61 33.87 -32.36 -2.19
C ALA A 61 32.42 -32.45 -2.67
N GLN A 62 32.00 -33.63 -3.16
CA GLN A 62 30.64 -33.88 -3.61
C GLN A 62 29.64 -33.75 -2.45
N LEU A 63 29.95 -34.32 -1.28
CA LEU A 63 29.07 -34.24 -0.11
C LEU A 63 28.84 -32.77 0.33
N ARG A 64 29.86 -31.91 0.25
CA ARG A 64 29.74 -30.49 0.58
C ARG A 64 28.85 -29.74 -0.43
N SER A 65 29.06 -29.99 -1.73
CA SER A 65 28.23 -29.36 -2.77
C SER A 65 26.77 -29.84 -2.73
N GLU A 66 26.54 -31.12 -2.46
CA GLU A 66 25.20 -31.69 -2.31
C GLU A 66 24.49 -31.10 -1.09
N GLY A 67 25.21 -30.89 0.02
CA GLY A 67 24.66 -30.22 1.20
C GLY A 67 24.21 -28.78 0.93
N VAL A 68 25.04 -27.99 0.24
CA VAL A 68 24.67 -26.61 -0.14
C VAL A 68 23.52 -26.60 -1.14
N GLY A 69 23.53 -27.50 -2.13
CA GLY A 69 22.48 -27.62 -3.13
C GLY A 69 21.13 -28.02 -2.54
N LEU A 70 21.11 -29.01 -1.62
CA LEU A 70 19.90 -29.43 -0.91
C LEU A 70 19.35 -28.30 -0.03
N PHE A 71 20.23 -27.59 0.67
CA PHE A 71 19.81 -26.42 1.45
C PHE A 71 19.14 -25.37 0.56
N LEU A 72 19.73 -25.06 -0.59
CA LEU A 72 19.18 -24.08 -1.53
C LEU A 72 17.82 -24.54 -2.10
N SER A 73 17.68 -25.82 -2.41
CA SER A 73 16.40 -26.43 -2.84
C SER A 73 15.30 -26.31 -1.79
N VAL A 74 15.62 -26.60 -0.52
CA VAL A 74 14.67 -26.46 0.60
C VAL A 74 14.23 -25.01 0.76
N VAL A 75 15.18 -24.06 0.71
CA VAL A 75 14.87 -22.62 0.76
C VAL A 75 13.97 -22.20 -0.40
N ALA A 76 14.25 -22.65 -1.62
CA ALA A 76 13.44 -22.35 -2.81
C ALA A 76 11.98 -22.86 -2.69
N VAL A 77 11.76 -24.01 -2.06
CA VAL A 77 10.42 -24.56 -1.81
C VAL A 77 9.67 -23.78 -0.72
N LEU A 78 10.38 -23.33 0.33
CA LEU A 78 9.79 -22.64 1.48
C LEU A 78 9.50 -21.16 1.22
N LEU A 79 10.28 -20.49 0.37
CA LEU A 79 10.16 -19.05 0.08
C LEU A 79 8.72 -18.59 -0.26
N PRO A 80 7.96 -19.25 -1.16
CA PRO A 80 6.59 -18.82 -1.48
C PRO A 80 5.62 -18.96 -0.30
N SER A 81 5.86 -19.90 0.61
CA SER A 81 5.03 -20.10 1.80
C SER A 81 5.26 -19.01 2.83
N LEU A 82 6.51 -18.58 3.03
CA LEU A 82 6.85 -17.43 3.89
C LEU A 82 6.19 -16.15 3.38
N ARG A 83 6.24 -15.92 2.05
CA ARG A 83 5.59 -14.76 1.42
C ARG A 83 4.07 -14.79 1.59
N LYS A 84 3.45 -15.97 1.54
CA LYS A 84 2.01 -16.11 1.76
C LYS A 84 1.59 -15.72 3.18
N LEU A 85 2.37 -16.09 4.19
CA LEU A 85 2.09 -15.70 5.58
C LEU A 85 2.11 -14.18 5.78
N GLU A 86 3.01 -13.49 5.09
CA GLU A 86 3.08 -12.03 5.12
C GLU A 86 1.89 -11.38 4.39
N LEU A 87 1.48 -11.95 3.26
CA LEU A 87 0.35 -11.45 2.47
C LEU A 87 -1.01 -11.71 3.12
N ASP A 88 -1.23 -12.88 3.74
CA ASP A 88 -2.50 -13.20 4.43
C ASP A 88 -2.72 -12.30 5.67
N GLY A 89 -1.64 -11.90 6.35
CA GLY A 89 -1.69 -10.90 7.42
C GLY A 89 -2.07 -9.49 6.95
N GLN A 90 -1.83 -9.16 5.68
CA GLN A 90 -2.21 -7.88 5.08
C GLN A 90 -3.62 -7.93 4.43
N SER A 91 -4.00 -9.06 3.83
CA SER A 91 -5.28 -9.22 3.12
C SER A 91 -6.50 -9.27 4.04
N SER A 92 -6.33 -9.74 5.27
CA SER A 92 -7.41 -9.82 6.27
C SER A 92 -7.94 -8.44 6.71
N ARG A 93 -7.25 -7.35 6.34
CA ARG A 93 -7.69 -5.97 6.62
C ARG A 93 -8.73 -5.41 5.64
N ALA A 94 -8.84 -5.99 4.44
CA ALA A 94 -9.85 -5.56 3.47
C ALA A 94 -11.27 -6.07 3.81
N GLY A 95 -11.40 -7.03 4.74
CA GLY A 95 -12.65 -7.71 5.05
C GLY A 95 -13.51 -7.10 6.17
N SER A 96 -13.04 -6.07 6.88
CA SER A 96 -13.73 -5.49 8.04
C SER A 96 -14.15 -4.03 7.85
N LEU A 97 -14.09 -3.50 6.63
CA LEU A 97 -14.51 -2.13 6.35
C LEU A 97 -16.05 -2.09 6.27
N PRO A 98 -16.73 -1.24 7.07
CA PRO A 98 -18.18 -1.08 6.99
C PRO A 98 -18.63 -0.77 5.56
N SER A 99 -19.74 -1.38 5.12
CA SER A 99 -20.30 -1.25 3.76
C SER A 99 -20.65 0.19 3.33
N ASP A 100 -20.65 1.12 4.29
CA ASP A 100 -20.94 2.55 4.08
C ASP A 100 -19.69 3.36 3.69
N LEU A 101 -18.49 2.78 3.67
CA LEU A 101 -17.27 3.49 3.25
C LEU A 101 -17.10 3.43 1.73
N SER A 102 -16.91 4.62 1.13
CA SER A 102 -16.52 4.76 -0.26
C SER A 102 -14.99 4.74 -0.40
N GLN A 103 -14.46 3.92 -1.31
CA GLN A 103 -13.04 3.96 -1.65
C GLN A 103 -12.81 5.11 -2.63
N VAL A 104 -12.05 6.12 -2.21
CA VAL A 104 -11.74 7.30 -3.03
C VAL A 104 -10.26 7.31 -3.36
N PHE A 105 -9.96 7.69 -4.61
CA PHE A 105 -8.61 8.01 -5.05
C PHE A 105 -8.70 9.16 -6.05
N VAL A 106 -8.44 10.37 -5.57
CA VAL A 106 -8.52 11.59 -6.37
C VAL A 106 -7.30 12.48 -6.08
N MET A 107 -6.77 13.09 -7.13
CA MET A 107 -5.69 14.07 -7.10
C MET A 107 -6.12 15.37 -7.75
N ALA A 108 -5.53 16.50 -7.34
CA ALA A 108 -5.74 17.79 -7.98
C ALA A 108 -5.22 17.78 -9.43
N GLU A 109 -5.97 18.40 -10.34
CA GLU A 109 -5.64 18.37 -11.77
C GLU A 109 -4.38 19.17 -12.11
N TRP A 110 -4.12 20.26 -11.38
CA TRP A 110 -3.00 21.19 -11.59
C TRP A 110 -1.61 20.60 -11.29
N LEU A 111 -1.54 19.41 -10.69
CA LEU A 111 -0.27 18.74 -10.43
C LEU A 111 0.36 18.21 -11.71
N THR A 112 1.69 18.32 -11.79
CA THR A 112 2.47 17.68 -12.85
C THR A 112 2.42 16.16 -12.72
N ASP A 113 2.66 15.44 -13.82
CA ASP A 113 2.63 13.96 -13.80
C ASP A 113 3.67 13.37 -12.84
N ALA A 114 4.85 14.00 -12.73
CA ALA A 114 5.87 13.61 -11.76
C ALA A 114 5.38 13.77 -10.31
N GLN A 115 4.70 14.87 -9.99
CA GLN A 115 4.12 15.10 -8.67
C GLN A 115 2.98 14.12 -8.36
N LYS A 116 2.10 13.86 -9.34
CA LYS A 116 1.04 12.83 -9.23
C LYS A 116 1.63 11.46 -8.94
N GLN A 117 2.71 11.09 -9.63
CA GLN A 117 3.39 9.81 -9.42
C GLN A 117 4.01 9.70 -8.03
N GLU A 118 4.72 10.73 -7.56
CA GLU A 118 5.30 10.75 -6.21
C GLU A 118 4.21 10.68 -5.12
N LEU A 119 3.13 11.46 -5.26
CA LEU A 119 1.98 11.42 -4.34
C LEU A 119 1.25 10.06 -4.37
N ALA A 120 1.10 9.46 -5.55
CA ALA A 120 0.56 8.11 -5.72
C ALA A 120 1.42 7.09 -4.96
N TRP A 121 2.74 7.19 -5.12
CA TRP A 121 3.70 6.29 -4.50
C TRP A 121 3.71 6.43 -2.99
N VAL A 122 3.77 7.66 -2.46
CA VAL A 122 3.79 7.88 -1.01
C VAL A 122 2.48 7.45 -0.36
N SER A 123 1.32 7.82 -0.92
CA SER A 123 0.04 7.38 -0.37
C SER A 123 -0.12 5.86 -0.40
N TYR A 124 0.39 5.20 -1.43
CA TYR A 124 0.43 3.75 -1.50
C TYR A 124 1.36 3.16 -0.44
N ALA A 125 2.58 3.67 -0.33
CA ALA A 125 3.56 3.22 0.65
C ALA A 125 3.01 3.35 2.08
N LEU A 126 2.35 4.47 2.41
CA LEU A 126 1.73 4.70 3.71
C LEU A 126 0.66 3.65 4.02
N ILE A 127 -0.29 3.42 3.12
CA ILE A 127 -1.38 2.45 3.32
C ILE A 127 -0.84 1.02 3.44
N ARG A 128 0.22 0.68 2.71
CA ARG A 128 0.76 -0.71 2.70
C ARG A 128 1.70 -1.01 3.86
N ASN A 129 2.48 -0.04 4.30
CA ASN A 129 3.51 -0.26 5.33
C ASN A 129 3.05 0.14 6.74
N THR A 130 1.95 0.90 6.86
CA THR A 130 1.42 1.32 8.16
C THR A 130 -0.01 0.86 8.33
N LYS A 131 -0.52 1.02 9.56
CA LYS A 131 -1.90 0.69 9.86
C LYS A 131 -2.91 1.72 9.36
N THR A 132 -2.65 2.41 8.25
CA THR A 132 -3.49 3.49 7.71
C THR A 132 -4.57 2.94 6.77
N ILE A 133 -5.81 3.42 6.89
CA ILE A 133 -6.91 3.10 5.97
C ILE A 133 -7.17 4.23 4.96
N ALA A 134 -6.85 5.46 5.32
CA ALA A 134 -7.10 6.63 4.49
C ALA A 134 -6.05 7.73 4.71
N VAL A 135 -5.69 8.40 3.62
CA VAL A 135 -4.64 9.43 3.55
C VAL A 135 -5.15 10.63 2.79
N ILE A 136 -4.92 11.82 3.33
CA ILE A 136 -5.14 13.11 2.68
C ILE A 136 -3.82 13.86 2.66
N ALA A 137 -3.43 14.38 1.50
CA ALA A 137 -2.37 15.39 1.41
C ALA A 137 -2.99 16.73 1.04
N PHE A 138 -2.56 17.80 1.70
CA PHE A 138 -3.04 19.16 1.46
C PHE A 138 -1.86 20.11 1.28
N HIS A 139 -2.07 21.15 0.50
CA HIS A 139 -1.12 22.23 0.25
C HIS A 139 -1.87 23.57 0.39
N GLY A 140 -1.39 24.44 1.26
CA GLY A 140 -2.12 25.64 1.68
C GLY A 140 -3.46 25.29 2.31
N ASP A 141 -4.55 25.72 1.66
CA ASP A 141 -5.93 25.40 2.04
C ASP A 141 -6.60 24.40 1.09
N GLU A 142 -5.85 23.83 0.13
CA GLU A 142 -6.36 22.91 -0.88
C GLU A 142 -5.95 21.47 -0.63
N ILE A 143 -6.90 20.55 -0.85
CA ILE A 143 -6.61 19.12 -0.81
C ILE A 143 -6.04 18.72 -2.16
N VAL A 144 -4.82 18.20 -2.13
CA VAL A 144 -4.04 17.81 -3.30
C VAL A 144 -4.27 16.33 -3.63
N LEU A 145 -4.48 15.52 -2.60
CA LEU A 145 -4.71 14.08 -2.72
C LEU A 145 -5.68 13.60 -1.64
N ALA A 146 -6.65 12.80 -2.02
CA ALA A 146 -7.44 11.98 -1.11
C ALA A 146 -7.41 10.53 -1.59
N ARG A 147 -6.91 9.62 -0.74
CA ARG A 147 -6.81 8.18 -1.03
C ARG A 147 -7.31 7.33 0.14
N GLY A 148 -8.04 6.27 -0.15
CA GLY A 148 -8.47 5.28 0.85
C GLY A 148 -9.96 5.33 1.12
N CYS A 149 -10.37 4.82 2.28
CA CYS A 149 -11.78 4.65 2.61
C CYS A 149 -12.32 5.86 3.40
N TRP A 150 -13.30 6.54 2.82
CA TRP A 150 -13.93 7.74 3.38
C TRP A 150 -15.45 7.60 3.47
N ASN A 151 -16.03 8.22 4.49
CA ASN A 151 -17.48 8.34 4.63
C ASN A 151 -17.92 9.64 3.94
N LEU A 152 -18.06 9.58 2.62
CA LEU A 152 -18.56 10.69 1.82
C LEU A 152 -20.01 10.38 1.41
N PRO A 153 -20.90 11.39 1.39
CA PRO A 153 -22.23 11.20 0.82
C PRO A 153 -22.09 10.68 -0.61
N ARG A 154 -22.84 9.61 -0.96
CA ARG A 154 -22.81 9.04 -2.30
C ARG A 154 -23.22 10.13 -3.30
N VAL A 155 -22.26 10.57 -4.10
CA VAL A 155 -22.53 11.44 -5.25
C VAL A 155 -22.64 10.52 -6.46
N ASP A 156 -23.83 10.41 -7.02
CA ASP A 156 -24.13 9.53 -8.17
C ASP A 156 -23.51 10.02 -9.49
N ASN A 157 -22.92 11.22 -9.49
CA ASN A 157 -22.25 11.81 -10.65
C ASN A 157 -20.74 11.62 -10.53
N GLY A 158 -20.15 10.85 -11.46
CA GLY A 158 -18.74 10.46 -11.50
C GLY A 158 -17.73 11.58 -11.80
N ASP A 159 -17.95 12.79 -11.28
CA ASP A 159 -17.01 13.89 -11.35
C ASP A 159 -15.95 13.76 -10.24
N PRO A 160 -14.66 13.54 -10.57
CA PRO A 160 -13.59 13.36 -9.60
C PRO A 160 -13.37 14.58 -8.70
N GLU A 161 -13.80 15.79 -9.07
CA GLU A 161 -13.58 16.98 -8.23
C GLU A 161 -14.57 17.10 -7.05
N THR A 162 -15.72 16.43 -7.13
CA THR A 162 -16.79 16.57 -6.12
C THR A 162 -16.36 16.05 -4.75
N PRO A 163 -15.70 14.86 -4.63
CA PRO A 163 -15.15 14.37 -3.38
C PRO A 163 -14.12 15.32 -2.73
N LEU A 164 -13.24 15.92 -3.54
CA LEU A 164 -12.22 16.84 -3.05
C LEU A 164 -12.86 18.11 -2.48
N LYS A 165 -13.81 18.72 -3.19
CA LYS A 165 -14.50 19.94 -2.73
C LYS A 165 -15.30 19.70 -1.44
N ILE A 166 -15.99 18.56 -1.34
CA ILE A 166 -16.73 18.17 -0.13
C ILE A 166 -15.75 17.98 1.04
N LEU A 167 -14.68 17.21 0.83
CA LEU A 167 -13.69 16.93 1.87
C LEU A 167 -12.96 18.20 2.31
N GLN A 168 -12.65 19.07 1.36
CA GLN A 168 -12.01 20.36 1.62
C GLN A 168 -12.93 21.22 2.49
N ALA A 169 -14.20 21.37 2.14
CA ALA A 169 -15.17 22.13 2.94
C ALA A 169 -15.29 21.62 4.38
N LEU A 170 -15.25 20.30 4.57
CA LEU A 170 -15.36 19.66 5.88
C LEU A 170 -14.07 19.74 6.71
N LEU A 171 -12.91 19.84 6.06
CA LEU A 171 -11.60 19.83 6.72
C LEU A 171 -11.05 21.24 6.99
N ARG A 172 -11.63 22.32 6.44
CA ARG A 172 -11.08 23.69 6.55
C ARG A 172 -10.70 24.09 7.98
N SER A 173 -11.59 23.89 8.94
CA SER A 173 -11.34 24.23 10.35
C SER A 173 -10.18 23.43 10.95
N PHE A 174 -10.12 22.14 10.62
CA PHE A 174 -9.07 21.25 11.08
C PHE A 174 -7.71 21.57 10.43
N LEU A 175 -7.67 21.87 9.13
CA LEU A 175 -6.45 22.29 8.43
C LEU A 175 -5.83 23.54 9.06
N GLN A 176 -6.67 24.50 9.48
CA GLN A 176 -6.20 25.70 10.16
C GLN A 176 -5.59 25.38 11.54
N GLU A 177 -6.16 24.44 12.29
CA GLU A 177 -5.55 23.97 13.54
C GLU A 177 -4.22 23.23 13.27
N LEU A 178 -4.15 22.43 12.20
CA LEU A 178 -2.92 21.73 11.80
C LEU A 178 -1.79 22.69 11.43
N LYS A 179 -2.08 23.82 10.79
CA LYS A 179 -1.04 24.83 10.49
C LYS A 179 -0.35 25.34 11.75
N SER A 180 -1.04 25.34 12.90
CA SER A 180 -0.48 25.81 14.18
C SER A 180 0.42 24.78 14.87
N LYS A 181 0.26 23.48 14.59
CA LYS A 181 0.97 22.39 15.28
C LYS A 181 1.68 21.49 14.27
N ARG A 182 3.00 21.33 14.41
CA ARG A 182 3.82 20.52 13.47
C ARG A 182 3.37 19.06 13.34
N THR A 183 2.91 18.46 14.44
CA THR A 183 2.42 17.08 14.46
C THR A 183 1.27 16.97 15.45
N ILE A 184 0.15 16.42 15.03
CA ILE A 184 -0.96 16.05 15.90
C ILE A 184 -1.16 14.54 15.81
N TYR A 185 -1.03 13.85 16.94
CA TYR A 185 -1.31 12.43 17.02
C TYR A 185 -2.40 12.17 18.05
N VAL A 186 -3.53 11.65 17.58
CA VAL A 186 -4.66 11.21 18.42
C VAL A 186 -4.61 9.68 18.48
N PRO A 187 -4.22 9.09 19.62
CA PRO A 187 -4.02 7.64 19.73
C PRO A 187 -5.33 6.84 19.80
N SER A 188 -6.43 7.42 20.29
CA SER A 188 -7.74 6.77 20.39
C SER A 188 -8.84 7.84 20.35
N GLY A 189 -10.05 7.50 19.89
CA GLY A 189 -11.20 8.43 19.89
C GLY A 189 -11.25 9.42 18.72
N ALA A 190 -10.52 9.18 17.63
CA ALA A 190 -10.55 10.05 16.45
C ALA A 190 -11.97 10.18 15.83
N GLY A 191 -12.77 9.12 15.86
CA GLY A 191 -14.15 9.13 15.37
C GLY A 191 -15.12 9.99 16.19
N ASP A 192 -14.82 10.24 17.46
CA ASP A 192 -15.62 11.09 18.36
C ASP A 192 -15.21 12.57 18.30
N SER A 193 -14.22 12.92 17.46
CA SER A 193 -13.67 14.28 17.35
C SER A 193 -14.62 15.28 16.66
N GLY A 194 -15.88 14.90 16.37
CA GLY A 194 -16.91 15.77 15.79
C GLY A 194 -16.77 16.03 14.29
N LEU A 195 -15.82 15.38 13.61
CA LEU A 195 -15.59 15.55 12.17
C LEU A 195 -16.45 14.56 11.37
N SER A 196 -17.51 15.06 10.75
CA SER A 196 -18.54 14.25 10.06
C SER A 196 -18.05 13.43 8.85
N PHE A 197 -16.91 13.79 8.25
CA PHE A 197 -16.31 13.07 7.12
C PHE A 197 -15.44 11.87 7.54
N ILE A 198 -15.05 11.81 8.82
CA ILE A 198 -14.24 10.73 9.38
C ILE A 198 -15.16 9.51 9.52
N PRO A 199 -14.85 8.36 8.89
CA PRO A 199 -15.62 7.13 9.08
C PRO A 199 -15.91 6.80 10.55
N LYS A 200 -17.17 6.43 10.84
CA LYS A 200 -17.56 5.96 12.18
C LYS A 200 -16.80 4.68 12.51
N GLY A 201 -16.25 4.60 13.73
CA GLY A 201 -15.42 3.47 14.16
C GLY A 201 -13.91 3.69 13.99
N LEU A 202 -13.49 4.90 13.60
CA LEU A 202 -12.08 5.27 13.56
C LEU A 202 -11.52 5.56 14.95
N ASN A 203 -10.34 5.00 15.19
CA ASN A 203 -9.73 5.03 16.50
C ASN A 203 -8.52 5.97 16.53
N SER A 204 -7.68 6.02 15.51
CA SER A 204 -6.50 6.89 15.55
C SER A 204 -6.32 7.77 14.32
N LEU A 205 -5.76 8.95 14.57
CA LEU A 205 -5.51 10.01 13.61
C LEU A 205 -4.08 10.51 13.78
N LEU A 206 -3.37 10.68 12.68
CA LEU A 206 -2.05 11.31 12.67
C LEU A 206 -2.03 12.40 11.61
N ALA A 207 -1.72 13.62 12.01
CA ALA A 207 -1.51 14.74 11.12
C ALA A 207 -0.07 15.23 11.24
N GLN A 208 0.59 15.41 10.10
CA GLN A 208 1.97 15.84 10.01
C GLN A 208 2.07 17.02 9.05
N SER A 209 2.55 18.17 9.51
CA SER A 209 2.80 19.31 8.63
C SER A 209 4.08 19.09 7.81
N PHE A 210 4.13 19.68 6.63
CA PHE A 210 5.36 19.76 5.84
C PHE A 210 6.29 20.82 6.46
N PRO A 211 7.61 20.55 6.54
CA PRO A 211 8.55 21.50 7.16
C PRO A 211 8.94 22.65 6.22
N SER A 212 9.00 22.40 4.91
CA SER A 212 9.53 23.35 3.93
C SER A 212 8.46 24.15 3.18
N ARG A 213 7.18 23.76 3.28
CA ARG A 213 6.06 24.35 2.56
C ARG A 213 4.77 24.33 3.36
N ASP A 214 3.84 25.22 3.00
CA ASP A 214 2.50 25.23 3.55
C ASP A 214 1.73 24.00 3.06
N GLY A 215 1.57 23.03 3.95
CA GLY A 215 0.83 21.81 3.66
C GLY A 215 1.08 20.74 4.70
N GLY A 216 0.52 19.57 4.46
CA GLY A 216 0.71 18.43 5.33
C GLY A 216 -0.01 17.18 4.86
N LEU A 217 0.10 16.17 5.71
CA LEU A 217 -0.42 14.85 5.51
C LEU A 217 -1.32 14.50 6.70
N LEU A 218 -2.53 14.03 6.41
CA LEU A 218 -3.48 13.52 7.39
C LEU A 218 -3.71 12.04 7.12
N LEU A 219 -3.41 11.21 8.10
CA LEU A 219 -3.55 9.76 8.07
C LEU A 219 -4.56 9.31 9.11
N VAL A 220 -5.35 8.32 8.71
CA VAL A 220 -6.51 7.88 9.45
C VAL A 220 -6.49 6.36 9.58
N SER A 221 -6.78 5.84 10.77
CA SER A 221 -6.74 4.40 11.07
C SER A 221 -7.91 3.93 11.95
N ASP A 222 -8.42 2.75 11.60
CA ASP A 222 -9.47 2.00 12.31
C ASP A 222 -8.98 1.37 13.62
N VAL A 223 -7.66 1.27 13.83
CA VAL A 223 -7.07 0.63 15.01
C VAL A 223 -6.65 1.69 16.04
N PRO A 224 -6.89 1.49 17.35
CA PRO A 224 -6.35 2.37 18.38
C PRO A 224 -4.83 2.21 18.47
N ARG A 225 -4.12 3.32 18.70
CA ARG A 225 -2.66 3.39 18.76
C ARG A 225 -1.98 2.80 17.52
N ALA A 226 -2.50 3.12 16.34
CA ALA A 226 -2.04 2.51 15.08
C ALA A 226 -0.56 2.77 14.74
N TYR A 227 -0.03 3.95 15.12
CA TYR A 227 1.29 4.41 14.73
C TYR A 227 2.28 4.33 15.89
N ASN A 228 3.25 3.42 15.78
CA ASN A 228 4.36 3.31 16.72
C ASN A 228 5.39 4.44 16.49
N VAL A 229 6.44 4.53 17.32
CA VAL A 229 7.49 5.57 17.19
C VAL A 229 8.19 5.49 15.82
N LYS A 230 8.53 4.27 15.36
CA LYS A 230 9.18 4.04 14.05
C LYS A 230 8.28 4.48 12.90
N ASP A 231 6.99 4.16 12.96
CA ASP A 231 6.02 4.55 11.94
C ASP A 231 5.92 6.07 11.86
N ARG A 232 5.86 6.76 13.01
CA ARG A 232 5.80 8.23 13.04
C ARG A 232 7.05 8.88 12.47
N THR A 233 8.24 8.38 12.81
CA THR A 233 9.49 8.87 12.23
C THR A 233 9.54 8.62 10.73
N TRP A 234 9.11 7.44 10.27
CA TRP A 234 9.06 7.12 8.85
C TRP A 234 8.08 8.01 8.08
N ILE A 235 6.89 8.26 8.65
CA ILE A 235 5.88 9.18 8.09
C ILE A 235 6.42 10.61 8.04
N GLN A 236 7.18 11.04 9.05
CA GLN A 236 7.85 12.34 9.04
C GLN A 236 8.87 12.44 7.90
N CYS A 237 9.72 11.43 7.70
CA CYS A 237 10.68 11.42 6.59
C CYS A 237 9.98 11.43 5.21
N LEU A 238 8.85 10.75 5.08
CA LEU A 238 8.04 10.80 3.86
C LEU A 238 7.42 12.19 3.64
N ALA A 239 6.93 12.83 4.69
CA ALA A 239 6.40 14.18 4.63
C ALA A 239 7.50 15.19 4.24
N GLU A 240 8.72 15.03 4.79
CA GLU A 240 9.91 15.78 4.38
C GLU A 240 10.23 15.57 2.89
N LYS A 241 10.26 14.32 2.40
CA LYS A 241 10.49 14.04 0.98
C LYS A 241 9.45 14.71 0.09
N ILE A 242 8.17 14.58 0.39
CA ILE A 242 7.09 15.19 -0.41
C ILE A 242 7.22 16.71 -0.42
N SER A 243 7.59 17.33 0.71
CA SER A 243 7.70 18.78 0.82
C SER A 243 8.69 19.42 -0.17
N PHE A 244 9.64 18.64 -0.69
CA PHE A 244 10.57 19.10 -1.72
C PHE A 244 10.00 18.96 -3.15
N HIS A 245 9.12 18.00 -3.38
CA HIS A 245 8.59 17.68 -4.71
C HIS A 245 7.26 18.36 -5.03
N LEU A 246 6.45 18.61 -4.01
CA LEU A 246 5.18 19.33 -4.08
C LEU A 246 5.48 20.81 -4.04
#